data_AF-R9GPZ9-F1
#
_entry.id   AF-R9GPZ9-F1
#
_cell.length_a   1.000
_cell.length_b   1.000
_cell.length_c   1.000
_cell.angle_alpha   90.00
_cell.angle_beta   90.00
_cell.angle_gamma   90.00
#
_symmetry.space_group_name_H-M   'P 1'
#
loop_
_entity.id
_entity.type
_entity.pdbx_description
1 polymer ?
#
loop_
_entity_poly.entity_id
_entity_poly.type
_entity_poly.pdbx_seq_one_letter_code
_entity_poly.pdbx_strand_id
1 'polypeptide(L)' 'MVGHKELTNDAESVNESLAWFEIASDDGKWIKAEAKIISKNEVEVYFSEVAIPVNVRYAWYSYPEKEGFPAAILSSEKL' A
#
# COMPACT_ATOMS: atom_id res chain seq x y z
N MET A 1 4.36 -9.67 -8.81
CA MET A 1 5.83 -9.75 -8.77
C MET A 1 6.33 -8.47 -8.14
N VAL A 2 7.10 -8.58 -7.05
CA VAL A 2 7.70 -7.46 -6.32
C VAL A 2 9.21 -7.64 -6.27
N GLY A 3 9.97 -6.54 -6.21
CA GLY A 3 11.42 -6.59 -6.08
C GLY A 3 11.79 -6.77 -4.61
N HIS A 4 12.38 -7.91 -4.25
CA HIS A 4 12.98 -8.13 -2.95
C HIS A 4 14.46 -7.83 -3.04
N LYS A 5 14.94 -6.90 -2.22
CA LYS A 5 16.35 -6.52 -2.16
C LYS A 5 16.91 -6.81 -0.78
N GLU A 6 17.89 -7.69 -0.72
CA GLU A 6 18.63 -7.99 0.51
C GLU A 6 19.95 -7.22 0.53
N LEU A 7 20.04 -6.23 1.42
CA LEU A 7 21.23 -5.37 1.59
C LEU A 7 21.70 -4.75 0.27
N THR A 8 22.90 -5.10 -0.18
CA THR A 8 23.55 -4.58 -1.39
C THR A 8 23.39 -5.51 -2.59
N ASN A 9 22.70 -6.65 -2.44
CA ASN A 9 22.45 -7.57 -3.56
C ASN A 9 21.55 -6.91 -4.60
N ASP A 10 21.59 -7.47 -5.82
CA ASP A 10 20.63 -7.10 -6.86
C ASP A 10 19.21 -7.48 -6.42
N ALA A 11 18.23 -6.70 -6.87
CA ALA A 11 16.84 -6.96 -6.54
C ALA A 11 16.37 -8.21 -7.28
N GLU A 12 15.83 -9.16 -6.53
CA GLU A 12 15.22 -10.38 -7.07
C GLU A 12 13.72 -10.18 -7.21
N SER A 13 13.15 -10.68 -8.31
CA SER A 13 11.71 -10.66 -8.48
C SER A 13 11.08 -11.83 -7.73
N VAL A 14 10.32 -11.54 -6.69
CA VAL A 14 9.56 -12.53 -5.92
C VAL A 14 8.05 -12.44 -6.19
N ASN A 15 7.33 -13.53 -5.97
CA ASN A 15 5.88 -13.58 -6.14
C ASN A 15 5.15 -13.39 -4.80
N GLU A 16 5.23 -12.18 -4.28
CA GLU A 16 4.60 -11.77 -3.02
C GLU A 16 3.65 -10.59 -3.24
N SER A 17 2.73 -10.38 -2.29
CA SER A 17 1.86 -9.20 -2.27
C SER A 17 2.66 -7.93 -1.99
N LEU A 18 2.18 -6.80 -2.50
CA LEU A 18 2.76 -5.49 -2.18
C LEU A 18 2.51 -5.15 -0.70
N ALA A 19 3.57 -4.72 -0.02
CA ALA A 19 3.51 -4.30 1.38
C ALA A 19 3.34 -2.77 1.51
N TRP A 20 3.02 -2.34 2.74
CA TRP A 20 2.92 -0.92 3.16
C TRP A 20 1.78 -0.12 2.52
N PHE A 21 0.70 -0.80 2.17
CA PHE A 21 -0.56 -0.16 1.78
C PHE A 21 -1.54 -0.14 2.95
N GLU A 22 -2.19 0.99 3.13
CA GLU A 22 -3.28 1.15 4.08
C GLU A 22 -4.48 1.82 3.41
N ILE A 23 -5.68 1.35 3.76
CA ILE A 23 -6.97 1.88 3.32
C ILE A 23 -7.65 2.54 4.51
N ALA A 24 -8.35 3.64 4.27
CA ALA A 24 -9.32 4.20 5.20
C ALA A 24 -10.71 4.35 4.56
N SER A 25 -11.74 4.01 5.33
CA SER A 25 -13.14 4.27 5.01
C SER A 25 -13.52 5.72 5.36
N ASP A 26 -14.82 6.04 5.30
CA ASP A 26 -15.35 7.33 5.76
C ASP A 26 -15.10 7.60 7.26
N ASP A 27 -14.83 6.55 8.05
CA ASP A 27 -14.49 6.65 9.47
C ASP A 27 -13.09 7.22 9.74
N GLY A 28 -12.27 7.39 8.70
CA GLY A 28 -10.92 7.95 8.77
C GLY A 28 -9.89 7.06 9.46
N LYS A 29 -10.22 5.79 9.75
CA LYS A 29 -9.28 4.85 10.38
C LYS A 29 -8.47 4.12 9.32
N TRP A 30 -7.16 4.17 9.46
CA TRP A 30 -6.24 3.50 8.55
C TRP A 30 -6.01 2.06 8.98
N ILE A 31 -6.24 1.13 8.05
CA ILE A 31 -6.07 -0.30 8.24
C ILE A 31 -5.12 -0.84 7.17
N LYS A 32 -4.23 -1.75 7.54
CA LYS A 32 -3.35 -2.45 6.59
C LYS A 32 -4.18 -3.22 5.58
N ALA A 33 -3.90 -3.01 4.31
CA ALA A 33 -4.61 -3.63 3.21
C ALA A 33 -3.68 -4.53 2.39
N GLU A 34 -4.29 -5.50 1.70
CA GLU A 34 -3.58 -6.31 0.72
C GLU A 34 -3.50 -5.53 -0.59
N ALA A 35 -2.35 -5.61 -1.26
CA ALA A 35 -2.13 -4.93 -2.52
C ALA A 35 -1.45 -5.83 -3.55
N LYS A 36 -1.83 -5.68 -4.83
CA LYS A 36 -1.21 -6.37 -5.96
C LYS A 36 -1.12 -5.47 -7.18
N ILE A 37 -0.04 -5.61 -7.96
CA ILE A 37 0.12 -4.92 -9.24
C ILE A 37 -0.78 -5.63 -10.26
N ILE A 38 -1.73 -4.91 -10.85
CA ILE A 38 -2.65 -5.45 -11.86
C ILE A 38 -2.31 -4.95 -13.27
N SER A 39 -1.64 -3.80 -13.40
CA SER A 39 -1.13 -3.30 -14.67
C SER A 39 0.13 -2.46 -14.46
N LYS A 40 0.75 -1.99 -15.55
CA LYS A 40 2.02 -1.24 -15.51
C LYS A 40 1.99 -0.04 -14.55
N ASN A 41 0.84 0.62 -14.43
CA ASN A 41 0.66 1.84 -13.65
C ASN A 41 -0.50 1.73 -12.64
N GLU A 42 -0.91 0.50 -12.30
CA GLU A 42 -2.13 0.27 -11.54
C GLU A 42 -1.92 -0.79 -10.47
N VAL A 43 -2.35 -0.47 -9.27
CA VAL A 43 -2.27 -1.31 -8.09
C VAL A 43 -3.68 -1.48 -7.55
N GLU A 44 -4.12 -2.73 -7.45
CA GLU A 44 -5.34 -3.05 -6.73
C GLU A 44 -5.00 -3.14 -5.25
N VAL A 45 -5.74 -2.40 -4.42
CA VAL A 45 -5.62 -2.43 -2.96
C VAL A 45 -6.99 -2.79 -2.39
N TYR A 46 -7.06 -3.83 -1.57
CA TYR A 46 -8.32 -4.33 -1.02
C TYR A 46 -8.21 -4.73 0.45
N PHE A 47 -9.33 -4.63 1.17
CA PHE A 47 -9.50 -5.16 2.52
C PHE A 47 -10.95 -5.61 2.70
N SER A 48 -11.16 -6.86 3.12
CA SER A 48 -12.48 -7.49 3.16
C SER A 48 -13.48 -6.81 4.10
N GLU A 49 -12.99 -6.12 5.13
CA GLU A 49 -13.86 -5.44 6.11
C GLU A 49 -14.14 -3.97 5.74
N VAL A 50 -13.50 -3.43 4.69
CA VAL A 50 -13.73 -2.06 4.20
C VAL A 50 -14.60 -2.12 2.95
N ALA A 51 -15.91 -1.90 3.13
CA ALA A 51 -16.88 -1.91 2.04
C ALA A 51 -16.77 -0.68 1.11
N ILE A 52 -16.31 0.47 1.64
CA ILE A 52 -16.20 1.73 0.89
C ILE A 52 -14.82 2.35 1.16
N PRO A 53 -13.78 1.98 0.42
CA PRO A 53 -12.46 2.60 0.54
C PRO A 53 -12.51 4.04 0.01
N VAL A 54 -12.29 5.02 0.88
CA VAL A 54 -12.29 6.45 0.51
C VAL A 54 -10.87 6.95 0.25
N ASN A 55 -9.91 6.51 1.06
CA ASN A 55 -8.51 6.94 0.93
C ASN A 55 -7.57 5.74 0.92
N VAL A 56 -6.52 5.85 0.10
CA VAL A 56 -5.43 4.86 0.04
C VAL A 56 -4.10 5.59 0.22
N ARG A 57 -3.20 5.01 1.01
CA ARG A 57 -1.82 5.49 1.13
C ARG A 57 -0.83 4.35 1.00
N TYR A 58 0.36 4.67 0.52
CA TYR A 58 1.48 3.74 0.40
C TYR A 58 2.73 4.32 1.09
N ALA A 59 3.68 3.44 1.41
CA ALA A 59 4.94 3.79 2.11
C ALA A 59 4.71 4.43 3.50
N TRP A 60 3.59 4.09 4.16
CA TRP A 60 3.35 4.45 5.54
C TRP A 60 3.71 3.27 6.45
N TYR A 61 4.39 3.57 7.55
CA TYR A 61 4.57 2.63 8.65
C TYR A 61 4.18 3.37 9.92
N SER A 62 3.14 2.90 10.61
CA SER A 62 2.68 3.50 11.86
C SER A 62 3.66 3.19 13.00
N TYR A 63 4.84 3.79 12.95
CA TYR A 63 5.86 3.73 14.00
C TYR A 63 5.96 5.11 14.65
N PRO A 64 5.63 5.25 15.94
CA PRO A 64 5.47 6.56 16.58
C PRO A 64 6.78 7.32 16.88
N GLU A 65 7.94 6.85 16.43
CA GLU A 65 9.22 7.37 16.97
C GLU A 65 10.00 8.34 16.07
N LYS A 66 9.69 8.47 14.77
CA LYS A 66 10.39 9.45 13.89
C LYS A 66 9.46 9.98 12.81
N GLU A 67 9.50 11.30 12.60
CA GLU A 67 8.83 11.99 11.48
C GLU A 67 9.11 11.25 10.17
N GLY A 68 8.06 10.64 9.61
CA GLY A 68 8.13 9.90 8.36
C GLY A 68 8.31 10.84 7.16
N PHE A 69 9.05 10.38 6.15
CA PHE A 69 9.12 11.02 4.84
C PHE A 69 7.72 11.24 4.23
N PRO A 70 7.53 12.23 3.34
CA PRO A 70 6.21 12.55 2.81
C PRO A 70 5.59 11.33 2.11
N ALA A 71 4.49 10.84 2.65
CA ALA A 71 3.66 9.84 1.99
C ALA A 71 2.78 10.50 0.95
N ALA A 72 2.65 9.85 -0.20
CA ALA A 72 1.72 10.30 -1.24
C ALA A 72 0.33 9.72 -0.96
N ILE A 73 -0.67 10.59 -0.93
CA ILE A 73 -2.08 10.21 -0.89
C ILE A 73 -2.47 9.78 -2.30
N LEU A 74 -3.00 8.57 -2.44
CA LEU A 74 -3.57 8.08 -3.69
C LEU A 74 -5.09 8.32 -3.64
N SER A 75 -5.62 9.00 -4.66
CA SER A 75 -7.08 9.12 -4.82
C SER A 75 -7.61 7.85 -5.49
N SER A 76 -8.67 7.27 -4.95
CA SER A 76 -9.38 6.17 -5.61
C SER A 76 -10.24 6.71 -6.77
N GLU A 77 -10.21 6.03 -7.92
CA GLU A 77 -11.21 6.21 -8.97
C GLU A 77 -12.28 5.13 -8.81
N LYS A 78 -13.55 5.53 -8.87
CA LYS A 78 -14.68 4.60 -8.94
C LYS A 78 -14.71 4.01 -10.35
N LEU A 79 -14.55 2.69 -10.46
CA LEU A 79 -14.94 1.92 -11.65
C LEU A 79 -16.46 1.93 -11.82
#